data_AF-A0A920QBR6-F1
#
_entry.id   AF-A0A920QBR6-F1
#
_cell.length_a   1.000
_cell.length_b   1.000
_cell.length_c   1.000
_cell.angle_alpha   90.00
_cell.angle_beta   90.00
_cell.angle_gamma   90.00
#
_symmetry.space_group_name_H-M   'P 1'
#
loop_
_entity.id
_entity.type
_entity.pdbx_description
1 polymer ?
#
loop_
_entity_poly.entity_id
_entity_poly.type
_entity_poly.pdbx_seq_one_letter_code
_entity_poly.pdbx_strand_id
1 'polypeptide(L)'
;MSEAKSTLGKLVTSAADEEEQTTEVLGSFLGTQSGVEFRNVLLTDEAGKEPIVVKLGGKATLRLAQHITDPEDLYLVQNYLVFIKYEKPTLALQASSAVNGPYQTESGATIDEANRTITIGQSGNTQFYRLSGASVKIGSVQVANGKVTLKYE
;
A
#
# COMPACT_ATOMS: atom_id res chain seq x y z
N MET A 1 -9.36 1.11 -25.75
CA MET A 1 -9.74 1.87 -24.55
C MET A 1 -8.60 2.82 -24.26
N SER A 2 -8.87 4.13 -24.23
CA SER A 2 -7.84 5.14 -23.95
C SER A 2 -7.44 5.04 -22.48
N GLU A 3 -6.17 4.74 -22.24
CA GLU A 3 -5.56 4.76 -20.91
C GLU A 3 -5.09 6.19 -20.64
N ALA A 4 -5.61 6.83 -19.59
CA ALA A 4 -5.15 8.14 -19.16
C ALA A 4 -4.15 7.94 -18.02
N LYS A 5 -2.87 8.00 -18.34
CA LYS A 5 -1.79 7.89 -17.35
C LYS A 5 -1.62 9.24 -16.66
N SER A 6 -1.26 9.26 -15.38
CA SER A 6 -0.60 10.41 -14.77
C SER A 6 0.61 9.88 -14.03
N THR A 7 1.80 10.22 -14.52
CA THR A 7 3.06 9.67 -14.02
C THR A 7 3.62 10.60 -12.96
N LEU A 8 3.61 10.21 -11.68
CA LEU A 8 4.19 11.01 -10.60
C LEU A 8 5.73 11.00 -10.72
N GLY A 9 6.23 11.93 -11.51
CA GLY A 9 7.64 12.24 -11.62
C GLY A 9 8.14 13.02 -10.41
N LYS A 10 8.31 12.32 -9.29
CA LYS A 10 9.53 12.34 -8.48
C LYS A 10 9.44 12.76 -6.99
N LEU A 11 10.10 11.98 -6.12
CA LEU A 11 10.54 12.43 -4.80
C LEU A 11 11.75 13.36 -4.99
N VAL A 12 11.69 14.56 -4.44
CA VAL A 12 12.83 15.48 -4.39
C VAL A 12 13.52 15.27 -3.04
N THR A 13 14.76 14.79 -3.08
CA THR A 13 15.55 14.43 -1.89
C THR A 13 16.47 15.55 -1.40
N SER A 14 16.57 16.65 -2.15
CA SER A 14 17.37 17.86 -1.89
C SER A 14 16.51 19.00 -1.34
N ALA A 15 17.15 20.03 -0.77
CA ALA A 15 16.43 21.19 -0.24
C ALA A 15 15.78 22.02 -1.35
N ALA A 16 14.73 22.79 -1.01
CA ALA A 16 14.00 23.62 -1.97
C ALA A 16 14.84 24.75 -2.60
N ASP A 17 15.95 25.11 -1.95
CA ASP A 17 16.87 26.19 -2.29
C ASP A 17 18.20 25.71 -2.91
N GLU A 18 18.35 24.40 -3.16
CA GLU A 18 19.52 23.84 -3.83
C GLU A 18 19.33 23.88 -5.36
N GLU A 19 20.28 24.47 -6.08
CA GLU A 19 20.39 24.31 -7.55
C GLU A 19 20.75 22.85 -7.86
N GLU A 20 20.14 22.26 -8.90
CA GLU A 20 20.30 20.84 -9.30
C GLU A 20 19.62 19.79 -8.40
N GLN A 21 18.35 20.03 -8.06
CA GLN A 21 17.56 19.04 -7.32
C GLN A 21 17.52 17.66 -8.00
N THR A 22 18.00 16.64 -7.30
CA THR A 22 17.89 15.23 -7.70
C THR A 22 16.50 14.70 -7.46
N THR A 23 16.02 13.86 -8.37
CA THR A 23 14.63 13.43 -8.41
C THR A 23 14.51 11.93 -8.69
N GLU A 24 13.77 11.18 -7.87
CA GLU A 24 13.56 9.73 -8.04
C GLU A 24 12.08 9.42 -8.35
N VAL A 25 11.79 8.63 -9.38
CA VAL A 25 10.42 8.23 -9.73
C VAL A 25 9.84 7.34 -8.63
N LEU A 26 8.67 7.72 -8.09
CA LEU A 26 7.99 6.96 -7.03
C LEU A 26 6.97 5.96 -7.57
N GLY A 27 6.23 6.35 -8.61
CA GLY A 27 5.09 5.57 -9.08
C GLY A 27 4.18 6.35 -10.02
N SER A 28 3.01 5.78 -10.30
CA SER A 28 2.01 6.38 -11.19
C SER A 28 0.61 6.30 -10.58
N PHE A 29 -0.22 7.30 -10.90
CA PHE A 29 -1.66 7.25 -10.70
C PHE A 29 -2.27 6.72 -12.00
N LEU A 30 -2.65 5.45 -12.03
CA LEU A 30 -3.20 4.82 -13.23
C LEU A 30 -4.71 4.99 -13.29
N GLY A 31 -5.14 5.97 -14.08
CA GLY A 31 -6.53 6.27 -14.36
C GLY A 31 -7.13 5.31 -15.40
N THR A 32 -8.34 4.81 -15.17
CA THR A 32 -9.16 4.17 -16.21
C THR A 32 -10.47 4.92 -16.36
N GLN A 33 -11.05 4.89 -17.56
CA GLN A 33 -12.39 5.43 -17.77
C GLN A 33 -13.36 4.75 -16.81
N SER A 34 -14.13 5.56 -16.08
CA SER A 34 -15.15 5.09 -15.15
C SER A 34 -16.47 5.79 -15.47
N GLY A 35 -17.59 5.15 -15.18
CA GLY A 35 -18.93 5.76 -15.35
C GLY A 35 -19.27 6.85 -14.32
N VAL A 36 -18.29 7.30 -13.51
CA VAL A 36 -18.46 8.35 -12.50
C VAL A 36 -17.55 9.53 -12.80
N GLU A 37 -18.00 10.72 -12.42
CA GLU A 37 -17.32 12.00 -12.67
C GLU A 37 -16.08 12.19 -11.76
N PHE A 38 -16.14 11.72 -10.52
CA PHE A 38 -15.05 11.84 -9.55
C PHE A 38 -14.61 10.46 -9.02
N ARG A 39 -13.30 10.27 -8.92
CA ARG A 39 -12.70 9.06 -8.37
C ARG A 39 -11.35 9.33 -7.73
N ASN A 40 -11.07 8.60 -6.66
CA ASN A 40 -9.74 8.55 -6.07
C ASN A 40 -8.91 7.49 -6.82
N VAL A 41 -7.71 7.85 -7.22
CA VAL A 41 -6.73 6.94 -7.83
C VAL A 41 -5.58 6.80 -6.86
N LEU A 42 -5.22 5.57 -6.48
CA LEU A 42 -4.09 5.33 -5.59
C LEU A 42 -2.77 5.56 -6.34
N LEU A 43 -1.76 6.04 -5.60
CA LEU A 43 -0.39 6.00 -6.09
C LEU A 43 0.11 4.56 -6.00
N THR A 44 0.52 4.02 -7.13
CA THR A 44 0.98 2.63 -7.26
C THR A 44 2.35 2.57 -7.91
N ASP A 45 3.00 1.41 -7.82
CA ASP A 45 4.21 1.12 -8.61
C ASP A 45 3.99 1.30 -10.12
N GLU A 46 5.06 1.20 -10.91
CA GLU A 46 4.96 1.37 -12.37
C GLU A 46 4.00 0.36 -13.04
N ALA A 47 3.74 -0.78 -12.39
CA ALA A 47 2.84 -1.82 -12.86
C ALA A 47 1.38 -1.62 -12.42
N GLY A 48 1.10 -0.63 -11.57
CA GLY A 48 -0.25 -0.37 -11.05
C GLY A 48 -0.73 -1.31 -9.96
N LYS A 49 0.16 -2.12 -9.37
CA LYS A 49 -0.23 -3.25 -8.52
C LYS A 49 -0.15 -2.93 -7.04
N GLU A 50 0.99 -2.41 -6.61
CA GLU A 50 1.26 -2.20 -5.19
C GLU A 50 1.16 -0.73 -4.82
N PRO A 51 0.43 -0.37 -3.73
CA PRO A 51 0.39 0.99 -3.23
C PRO A 51 1.78 1.47 -2.78
N ILE A 52 2.12 2.71 -3.11
CA ILE A 52 3.38 3.33 -2.69
C ILE A 52 3.18 4.17 -1.43
N VAL A 53 3.95 3.87 -0.39
CA VAL A 53 4.03 4.70 0.81
C VAL A 53 5.06 5.81 0.60
N VAL A 54 4.59 7.06 0.56
CA VAL A 54 5.46 8.22 0.43
C VAL A 54 5.95 8.64 1.82
N LYS A 55 7.27 8.76 1.99
CA LYS A 55 7.90 9.26 3.22
C LYS A 55 8.24 10.74 3.06
N LEU A 56 7.32 11.59 3.51
CA LEU A 56 7.51 13.04 3.51
C LEU A 56 7.99 13.48 4.89
N GLY A 57 9.16 14.12 4.94
CA GLY A 57 9.77 14.57 6.19
C GLY A 57 11.08 15.30 5.97
N GLY A 58 11.40 16.26 6.84
CA GLY A 58 12.58 17.10 6.69
C GLY A 58 12.54 17.90 5.39
N LYS A 59 13.56 17.70 4.53
CA LYS A 59 13.69 18.35 3.21
C LYS A 59 12.94 17.62 2.09
N ALA A 60 12.42 16.42 2.33
CA ALA A 60 11.79 15.62 1.27
C ALA A 60 10.47 16.25 0.82
N THR A 61 10.39 16.61 -0.46
CA THR A 61 9.18 17.16 -1.09
C THR A 61 8.69 16.27 -2.23
N LEU A 62 7.40 16.40 -2.56
CA LEU A 62 6.77 15.67 -3.66
C LEU A 62 6.68 16.57 -4.90
N ARG A 63 7.17 16.09 -6.04
CA ARG A 63 6.92 16.73 -7.34
C ARG A 63 5.97 15.87 -8.15
N LEU A 64 4.92 16.50 -8.68
CA LEU A 64 4.00 15.87 -9.59
C LEU A 64 4.24 16.38 -11.01
N ALA A 65 4.63 15.46 -11.88
CA ALA A 65 4.56 15.66 -13.31
C ALA A 65 3.19 15.15 -13.78
N GLN A 66 2.38 15.99 -14.39
CA GLN A 66 1.14 15.52 -15.01
C GLN A 66 1.44 15.22 -16.48
N HIS A 67 1.09 14.02 -16.93
CA HIS A 67 1.20 13.64 -18.34
C HIS A 67 -0.06 12.90 -18.74
N ILE A 68 -1.10 13.63 -19.12
CA ILE A 68 -2.39 13.09 -19.51
C ILE A 68 -2.29 12.63 -20.97
N THR A 69 -2.50 11.34 -21.21
CA THR A 69 -2.49 10.72 -22.56
C THR A 69 -3.88 10.70 -23.22
N ASP A 70 -4.84 11.42 -22.65
CA ASP A 70 -6.18 11.60 -23.21
C ASP A 70 -6.10 12.57 -24.41
N PRO A 71 -6.40 12.13 -25.64
CA PRO A 71 -6.33 12.99 -26.82
C PRO A 71 -7.32 14.16 -26.78
N GLU A 72 -8.37 14.06 -25.97
CA GLU A 72 -9.39 15.10 -25.84
C GLU A 72 -9.15 16.04 -24.64
N ASP A 73 -8.16 15.77 -23.77
CA ASP A 73 -7.84 16.55 -22.55
C ASP A 73 -9.05 16.81 -21.60
N LEU A 74 -10.09 15.98 -21.68
CA LEU A 74 -11.39 16.26 -21.03
C LEU A 74 -11.70 15.34 -19.84
N TYR A 75 -11.03 14.20 -19.70
CA TYR A 75 -11.53 13.14 -18.81
C TYR A 75 -10.73 12.86 -17.53
N LEU A 76 -9.49 13.36 -17.39
CA LEU A 76 -8.71 13.17 -16.16
C LEU A 76 -8.04 14.46 -15.68
N VAL A 77 -8.78 15.26 -14.93
CA VAL A 77 -8.24 16.47 -14.27
C VAL A 77 -7.92 16.16 -12.82
N GLN A 78 -6.75 16.58 -12.35
CA GLN A 78 -6.43 16.51 -10.92
C GLN A 78 -7.20 17.60 -10.17
N ASN A 79 -8.06 17.20 -9.23
CA ASN A 79 -8.72 18.14 -8.32
C ASN A 79 -7.90 18.37 -7.04
N TYR A 80 -7.61 17.27 -6.31
CA TYR A 80 -6.85 17.32 -5.05
C TYR A 80 -5.89 16.12 -4.93
N LEU A 81 -4.82 16.28 -4.14
CA LEU A 81 -4.07 15.17 -3.56
C LEU A 81 -4.51 14.97 -2.11
N VAL A 82 -4.82 13.73 -1.76
CA VAL A 82 -5.15 13.35 -0.39
C VAL A 82 -4.03 12.49 0.16
N PHE A 83 -3.43 12.94 1.26
CA PHE A 83 -2.42 12.17 2.00
C PHE A 83 -3.07 11.52 3.20
N ILE A 84 -2.96 10.20 3.28
CA ILE A 84 -3.40 9.43 4.43
C ILE A 84 -2.14 9.00 5.18
N LYS A 85 -2.12 9.22 6.49
CA LYS A 85 -1.00 8.79 7.34
C LYS A 85 -0.87 7.27 7.24
N TYR A 86 0.28 6.79 6.78
CA TYR A 86 0.60 5.37 6.84
C TYR A 86 1.11 5.02 8.23
N GLU A 87 0.38 4.17 8.93
CA GLU A 87 0.82 3.59 10.21
C GLU A 87 1.36 2.20 9.92
N LYS A 88 2.68 2.04 10.01
CA LYS A 88 3.31 0.73 9.92
C LYS A 88 2.78 -0.12 11.09
N PRO A 89 2.24 -1.33 10.85
CA PRO A 89 1.86 -2.23 11.92
C PRO A 89 3.03 -2.44 12.89
N THR A 90 2.76 -2.25 14.17
CA THR A 90 3.65 -2.61 15.28
C THR A 90 3.72 -4.12 15.45
N LEU A 91 2.67 -4.82 15.02
CA LEU A 91 2.57 -6.26 14.98
C LEU A 91 3.08 -6.85 13.67
N ALA A 92 3.67 -8.04 13.75
CA ALA A 92 3.92 -8.90 12.60
C ALA A 92 3.34 -10.29 12.86
N LEU A 93 2.62 -10.81 11.86
CA LEU A 93 2.21 -12.22 11.83
C LEU A 93 3.40 -13.05 11.39
N GLN A 94 3.67 -14.13 12.11
CA GLN A 94 4.65 -15.12 11.70
C GLN A 94 3.99 -16.48 11.49
N ALA A 95 4.41 -17.19 10.45
CA ALA A 95 3.88 -18.48 10.06
C ALA A 95 4.99 -19.55 10.08
N SER A 96 4.60 -20.79 10.39
CA SER A 96 5.46 -21.98 10.36
C SER A 96 4.67 -23.20 9.90
N SER A 97 5.29 -24.15 9.21
CA SER A 97 4.67 -25.44 8.83
C SER A 97 4.69 -26.47 9.96
N ALA A 98 5.36 -26.18 11.07
CA ALA A 98 5.41 -27.02 12.26
C ALA A 98 5.19 -26.18 13.53
N VAL A 99 4.51 -26.75 14.52
CA VAL A 99 4.20 -26.09 15.81
C VAL A 99 5.43 -25.44 16.45
N ASN A 100 6.54 -26.17 16.48
CA ASN A 100 7.83 -25.74 17.04
C ASN A 100 8.88 -25.47 15.95
N GLY A 101 8.45 -25.23 14.71
CA GLY A 101 9.33 -24.96 13.59
C GLY A 101 9.88 -23.52 13.57
N PRO A 102 10.78 -23.20 12.64
CA PRO A 102 11.20 -21.82 12.43
C PRO A 102 10.00 -21.00 11.93
N TYR A 103 9.64 -19.98 12.69
CA TYR A 103 8.61 -19.02 12.30
C TYR A 103 9.22 -17.89 11.48
N GLN A 104 8.59 -17.58 10.35
CA GLN A 104 9.00 -16.49 9.46
C GLN A 104 7.85 -15.48 9.31
N THR A 105 8.19 -14.22 9.04
CA THR A 105 7.19 -13.18 8.80
C THR A 105 6.31 -13.53 7.60
N GLU A 106 4.99 -13.47 7.79
CA GLU A 106 4.00 -13.67 6.74
C GLU A 106 3.73 -12.34 6.03
N SER A 107 4.32 -12.15 4.85
CA SER A 107 4.21 -10.89 4.09
C SER A 107 2.84 -10.67 3.47
N GLY A 108 2.03 -11.72 3.28
CA GLY A 108 0.68 -11.62 2.73
C GLY A 108 -0.40 -11.20 3.75
N ALA A 109 -0.01 -10.94 5.00
CA ALA A 109 -0.94 -10.57 6.06
C ALA A 109 -1.36 -9.10 6.00
N THR A 110 -2.67 -8.87 5.99
CA THR A 110 -3.24 -7.55 6.25
C THR A 110 -3.55 -7.45 7.75
N ILE A 111 -2.85 -6.55 8.44
CA ILE A 111 -2.99 -6.32 9.89
C ILE A 111 -3.79 -5.03 10.10
N ASP A 112 -4.90 -5.14 10.80
CA ASP A 112 -5.74 -4.02 11.22
C ASP A 112 -5.64 -3.90 12.75
N GLU A 113 -4.81 -2.98 13.21
CA GLU A 113 -4.57 -2.77 14.64
C GLU A 113 -5.73 -2.07 15.36
N ALA A 114 -6.54 -1.30 14.63
CA ALA A 114 -7.71 -0.65 15.18
C ALA A 114 -8.81 -1.67 15.53
N ASN A 115 -9.05 -2.63 14.62
CA ASN A 115 -10.07 -3.66 14.80
C ASN A 115 -9.53 -4.97 15.41
N ARG A 116 -8.23 -5.03 15.70
CA ARG A 116 -7.52 -6.20 16.24
C ARG A 116 -7.73 -7.47 15.42
N THR A 117 -7.65 -7.31 14.10
CA THR A 117 -7.84 -8.39 13.13
C THR A 117 -6.62 -8.54 12.24
N ILE A 118 -6.32 -9.78 11.85
CA ILE A 118 -5.33 -10.08 10.82
C ILE A 118 -5.98 -10.99 9.79
N THR A 119 -5.86 -10.62 8.52
CA THR A 119 -6.41 -11.39 7.40
C THR A 119 -5.29 -11.86 6.48
N ILE A 120 -5.30 -13.14 6.13
CA ILE A 120 -4.39 -13.75 5.15
C ILE A 120 -5.19 -14.59 4.15
N GLY A 121 -4.62 -14.84 2.98
CA GLY A 121 -5.15 -15.85 2.06
C GLY A 121 -5.05 -17.25 2.67
N GLN A 122 -6.04 -18.10 2.40
CA GLN A 122 -6.01 -19.49 2.86
C GLN A 122 -4.93 -20.29 2.13
N SER A 123 -3.98 -20.82 2.88
CA SER A 123 -3.02 -21.83 2.43
C SER A 123 -3.68 -23.21 2.42
N GLY A 124 -3.40 -24.02 1.38
CA GLY A 124 -3.91 -25.39 1.26
C GLY A 124 -3.28 -26.39 2.25
N ASN A 125 -2.21 -26.00 2.94
CA ASN A 125 -1.52 -26.81 3.94
C ASN A 125 -1.79 -26.29 5.35
N THR A 126 -1.65 -27.17 6.35
CA THR A 126 -1.69 -26.74 7.76
C THR A 126 -0.56 -25.75 8.06
N GLN A 127 -0.93 -24.65 8.70
CA GLN A 127 -0.02 -23.57 9.04
C GLN A 127 -0.24 -23.15 10.50
N PHE A 128 0.86 -22.89 11.21
CA PHE A 128 0.87 -22.42 12.59
C PHE A 128 1.24 -20.95 12.62
N TYR A 129 0.50 -20.18 13.40
CA TYR A 129 0.66 -18.72 13.47
C TYR A 129 1.06 -18.26 14.87
N ARG A 130 1.92 -17.25 14.93
CA ARG A 130 2.18 -16.49 16.16
C ARG A 130 2.30 -15.00 15.84
N LEU A 131 2.12 -14.18 16.87
CA LEU A 131 2.29 -12.74 16.77
C LEU A 131 3.66 -12.35 17.35
N SER A 132 4.25 -11.33 16.77
CA SER A 132 5.49 -10.71 17.24
C SER A 132 5.36 -9.19 17.17
N GLY A 133 6.15 -8.46 17.96
CA GLY A 133 6.14 -6.98 18.00
C GLY A 133 5.32 -6.38 19.13
N ALA A 134 4.28 -7.07 19.63
CA ALA A 134 3.56 -6.69 20.85
C ALA A 134 3.18 -7.92 21.69
N SER A 135 2.90 -7.70 22.98
CA SER A 135 2.50 -8.73 23.93
C SER A 135 1.00 -9.00 23.87
N VAL A 136 0.55 -9.60 22.77
CA VAL A 136 -0.85 -9.97 22.51
C VAL A 136 -0.96 -11.45 22.15
N LYS A 137 -2.16 -12.03 22.26
CA LYS A 137 -2.42 -13.43 21.90
C LYS A 137 -3.52 -13.55 20.87
N ILE A 138 -3.44 -14.57 20.01
CA ILE A 138 -4.52 -14.91 19.08
C ILE A 138 -5.64 -15.58 19.89
N GLY A 139 -6.80 -14.96 19.93
CA GLY A 139 -7.98 -15.45 20.66
C GLY A 139 -8.92 -16.28 19.79
N SER A 140 -8.98 -16.00 18.48
CA SER A 140 -9.83 -16.78 17.57
C SER A 140 -9.23 -16.88 16.18
N VAL A 141 -9.48 -18.01 15.51
CA VAL A 141 -9.14 -18.26 14.11
C VAL A 141 -10.40 -18.65 13.36
N GLN A 142 -10.67 -17.97 12.25
CA GLN A 142 -11.79 -18.26 11.37
C GLN A 142 -11.28 -18.50 9.95
N VAL A 143 -11.78 -19.53 9.28
CA VAL A 143 -11.46 -19.83 7.89
C VAL A 143 -12.74 -19.76 7.08
N ALA A 144 -12.83 -18.80 6.16
CA ALA A 144 -14.01 -18.59 5.32
C ALA A 144 -13.64 -17.85 4.04
N ASN A 145 -14.35 -18.13 2.94
CA ASN A 145 -14.21 -17.42 1.66
C ASN A 145 -12.76 -17.36 1.12
N GLY A 146 -11.99 -18.45 1.30
CA GLY A 146 -10.59 -18.51 0.87
C GLY A 146 -9.64 -17.63 1.70
N LYS A 147 -10.06 -17.18 2.88
CA LYS A 147 -9.27 -16.35 3.80
C LYS A 147 -9.22 -16.97 5.19
N VAL A 148 -8.14 -16.67 5.91
CA VAL A 148 -8.05 -16.91 7.35
C VAL A 148 -8.05 -15.56 8.05
N THR A 149 -8.97 -15.39 8.99
CA THR A 149 -9.09 -14.20 9.84
C THR A 149 -8.73 -14.57 11.27
N LEU A 150 -7.72 -13.92 11.81
CA LEU A 150 -7.28 -14.05 13.20
C LEU A 150 -7.79 -12.82 13.97
N LYS A 151 -8.36 -13.04 15.16
CA LYS A 151 -8.57 -11.96 16.14
C LYS A 151 -7.61 -12.13 17.30
N TYR A 152 -7.10 -11.02 17.81
CA TYR A 152 -6.17 -11.01 18.92
C TYR A 152 -6.58 -10.03 20.02
N GLU A 153 -6.06 -10.26 21.22
CA GLU A 153 -6.33 -9.47 22.43
C GLU A 153 -5.07 -9.25 23.27
#